data_AF-A0A7Y9RI72-F1
#
_entry.id   AF-A0A7Y9RI72-F1
#
_cell.length_a   1.000
_cell.length_b   1.000
_cell.length_c   1.000
_cell.angle_alpha   90.00
_cell.angle_beta   90.00
_cell.angle_gamma   90.00
#
_symmetry.space_group_name_H-M   'P 1'
#
loop_
_entity.id
_entity.type
_entity.pdbx_description
1 polymer ?
#
loop_
_entity_poly.entity_id
_entity_poly.type
_entity_poly.pdbx_seq_one_letter_code
_entity_poly.pdbx_strand_id
1 'polypeptide(L)'
;MSAPKLHEAAEHARAYSAMTPGGAVLSTDAPDSIPRSALEFLDLKSEIAVGRAPEAVDDIRGHRFEFVHGWRELSAHRPEDSVTRFVLPGALASHQQAPYSIAGLVKGEVFANLMKDLF
;
A
#
# COMPACT_ATOMS: atom_id res chain seq x y z
N MET A 1 -19.00 -0.76 7.55
CA MET A 1 -18.22 -2.02 7.57
C MET A 1 -17.19 -1.94 8.68
N SER A 2 -16.99 -3.00 9.48
CA SER A 2 -16.00 -3.05 10.56
C SER A 2 -14.60 -3.45 10.04
N ALA A 3 -13.59 -3.43 10.91
CA ALA A 3 -12.31 -4.10 10.63
C ALA A 3 -12.54 -5.59 10.27
N PRO A 4 -11.67 -6.19 9.43
CA PRO A 4 -11.78 -7.59 9.06
C PRO A 4 -11.76 -8.52 10.26
N LYS A 5 -12.57 -9.58 10.20
CA LYS A 5 -12.50 -10.66 11.19
C LYS A 5 -11.30 -11.55 10.90
N LEU A 6 -10.77 -12.21 11.93
CA LEU A 6 -9.57 -13.06 11.78
C LEU A 6 -9.73 -14.15 10.71
N HIS A 7 -10.92 -14.76 10.57
CA HIS A 7 -11.17 -15.79 9.56
C HIS A 7 -11.20 -15.24 8.12
N GLU A 8 -11.36 -13.93 7.94
CA GLU A 8 -11.36 -13.24 6.65
C GLU A 8 -9.95 -12.74 6.27
N ALA A 9 -8.97 -12.85 7.18
CA ALA A 9 -7.66 -12.26 7.02
C ALA A 9 -6.93 -12.72 5.75
N ALA A 10 -7.00 -14.02 5.42
CA ALA A 10 -6.38 -14.56 4.22
C ALA A 10 -7.01 -14.02 2.94
N GLU A 11 -8.34 -13.87 2.89
CA GLU A 11 -9.03 -13.26 1.77
C GLU A 11 -8.68 -11.78 1.64
N HIS A 12 -8.66 -11.06 2.76
CA HIS A 12 -8.27 -9.66 2.80
C HIS A 12 -6.85 -9.44 2.30
N ALA A 13 -5.89 -10.24 2.77
CA ALA A 13 -4.50 -10.16 2.31
C ALA A 13 -4.39 -10.35 0.80
N ARG A 14 -5.09 -11.35 0.23
CA ARG A 14 -5.14 -11.59 -1.22
C ARG A 14 -5.80 -10.44 -1.98
N ALA A 15 -6.85 -9.85 -1.42
CA ALA A 15 -7.52 -8.72 -2.04
C ALA A 15 -6.62 -7.48 -2.08
N TYR A 16 -5.96 -7.15 -0.96
CA TYR A 16 -4.99 -6.05 -0.92
C TYR A 16 -3.80 -6.31 -1.84
N SER A 17 -3.24 -7.52 -1.86
CA SER A 17 -2.07 -7.82 -2.69
C SER A 17 -2.33 -7.62 -4.19
N ALA A 18 -3.56 -7.88 -4.64
CA ALA A 18 -3.95 -7.76 -6.04
C ALA A 18 -4.43 -6.35 -6.45
N MET A 19 -4.47 -5.39 -5.52
CA MET A 19 -4.88 -4.02 -5.85
C MET A 19 -3.88 -3.34 -6.77
N THR A 20 -4.37 -2.46 -7.62
CA THR A 20 -3.58 -1.81 -8.66
C THR A 20 -3.56 -0.30 -8.42
N PRO A 21 -2.52 0.42 -8.85
CA PRO A 21 -2.51 1.87 -8.70
C PRO A 21 -3.72 2.51 -9.36
N GLY A 22 -4.37 3.42 -8.65
CA GLY A 22 -5.53 4.14 -9.11
C GLY A 22 -5.28 4.91 -10.40
N GLY A 23 -6.11 4.69 -11.42
CA GLY A 23 -5.98 5.36 -12.71
C GLY A 23 -4.83 4.86 -13.59
N ALA A 24 -4.12 3.80 -13.19
CA ALA A 24 -3.10 3.19 -14.03
C ALA A 24 -3.75 2.39 -15.18
N VAL A 25 -3.26 2.62 -16.41
CA VAL A 25 -3.50 1.73 -17.55
C VAL A 25 -2.53 0.57 -17.39
N LEU A 26 -3.03 -0.58 -16.94
CA LEU A 26 -2.22 -1.79 -16.72
C LEU A 26 -2.06 -2.61 -18.01
N SER A 27 -1.91 -1.94 -19.16
CA SER A 27 -1.60 -2.66 -20.40
C SER A 27 -0.18 -3.22 -20.32
N THR A 28 0.13 -4.18 -21.19
CA THR A 28 1.48 -4.73 -21.35
C THR A 28 2.52 -3.67 -21.71
N ASP A 29 2.08 -2.50 -22.17
CA ASP A 29 2.93 -1.40 -22.61
C ASP A 29 3.24 -0.38 -21.50
N ALA A 30 2.69 -0.58 -20.29
CA ALA A 30 3.00 0.28 -19.15
C ALA A 30 4.47 0.11 -18.71
N PRO A 31 5.20 1.21 -18.43
CA PRO A 31 6.59 1.14 -17.98
C PRO A 31 6.78 0.26 -16.75
N ASP A 32 7.86 -0.54 -16.72
CA ASP A 32 8.19 -1.44 -15.60
C ASP A 32 8.43 -0.73 -14.27
N SER A 33 8.69 0.58 -14.29
CA SER A 33 8.86 1.40 -13.09
C SER A 33 7.56 1.66 -12.33
N ILE A 34 6.40 1.33 -12.92
CA ILE A 34 5.09 1.46 -12.27
C ILE A 34 4.77 0.13 -11.59
N PRO A 35 4.64 0.08 -10.25
CA PRO A 35 4.17 -1.11 -9.57
C PRO A 35 2.83 -1.56 -10.15
N ARG A 36 2.74 -2.80 -10.60
CA ARG A 36 1.51 -3.34 -11.18
C ARG A 36 0.53 -3.75 -10.10
N SER A 37 1.02 -3.98 -8.89
CA SER A 37 0.21 -4.29 -7.73
C SER A 37 0.68 -3.60 -6.43
N ALA A 38 -0.20 -3.55 -5.44
CA ALA A 38 0.10 -3.13 -4.08
C ALA A 38 1.14 -4.06 -3.41
N LEU A 39 1.12 -5.37 -3.74
CA LEU A 39 2.14 -6.29 -3.25
C LEU A 39 3.52 -5.93 -3.81
N GLU A 40 3.65 -5.78 -5.13
CA GLU A 40 4.92 -5.37 -5.75
C GLU A 40 5.44 -4.05 -5.18
N PHE A 41 4.55 -3.10 -4.90
CA PHE A 41 4.91 -1.86 -4.24
C PHE A 41 5.44 -2.09 -2.81
N LEU A 42 4.77 -2.90 -2.00
CA LEU A 42 5.20 -3.20 -0.64
C LEU A 42 6.49 -4.04 -0.61
N ASP A 43 6.70 -4.93 -1.57
CA ASP A 43 7.92 -5.73 -1.74
C ASP A 43 9.11 -4.80 -2.04
N LEU A 44 8.97 -3.89 -3.00
CA LEU A 44 10.00 -2.88 -3.29
C LEU A 44 10.32 -2.03 -2.04
N LYS A 45 9.30 -1.62 -1.28
CA LYS A 45 9.48 -0.86 -0.04
C LYS A 45 10.19 -1.68 1.04
N SER A 46 9.93 -2.99 1.08
CA SER A 46 10.61 -3.94 1.99
C SER A 46 12.08 -4.10 1.62
N GLU A 47 12.40 -4.26 0.32
CA GLU A 47 13.79 -4.31 -0.16
C GLU A 47 14.57 -3.04 0.21
N ILE A 48 13.93 -1.88 0.08
CA ILE A 48 14.52 -0.60 0.48
C ILE A 48 14.82 -0.59 1.98
N ALA A 49 13.84 -1.00 2.80
CA ALA A 49 13.97 -1.00 4.25
C ALA A 49 15.10 -1.92 4.76
N VAL A 50 15.35 -3.06 4.11
CA VAL A 50 16.34 -4.05 4.55
C VAL A 50 17.77 -3.71 4.09
N GLY A 51 17.95 -3.23 2.86
CA GLY A 51 19.26 -3.32 2.19
C GLY A 51 19.77 -2.08 1.48
N ARG A 52 19.09 -0.92 1.56
CA ARG A 52 19.49 0.27 0.79
C ARG A 52 20.20 1.32 1.65
N ALA A 53 20.69 2.35 0.96
CA ALA A 53 21.39 3.46 1.59
C ALA A 53 20.52 4.15 2.66
N PRO A 54 21.11 4.70 3.73
CA PRO A 54 20.37 5.29 4.85
C PRO A 54 19.29 6.30 4.42
N GLU A 55 19.58 7.10 3.39
CA GLU A 55 18.70 8.14 2.87
C GLU A 55 17.43 7.54 2.23
N ALA A 56 17.56 6.39 1.58
CA ALA A 56 16.42 5.67 1.01
C ALA A 56 15.58 5.01 2.11
N VAL A 57 16.20 4.56 3.20
CA VAL A 57 15.48 4.03 4.37
C VAL A 57 14.74 5.15 5.09
N ASP A 58 15.34 6.34 5.22
CA ASP A 58 14.71 7.51 5.84
C ASP A 58 13.48 7.99 5.07
N ASP A 59 13.49 7.91 3.73
CA ASP A 59 12.29 8.10 2.90
C ASP A 59 11.16 7.16 3.35
N ILE A 60 11.45 5.85 3.48
CA ILE A 60 10.46 4.86 3.95
C ILE A 60 9.97 5.18 5.35
N ARG A 61 10.85 5.59 6.27
CA ARG A 61 10.46 5.91 7.65
C ARG A 61 9.43 7.03 7.72
N GLY A 62 9.51 7.99 6.81
CA GLY A 62 8.55 9.08 6.70
C GLY A 62 7.22 8.71 6.01
N HIS A 63 7.09 7.50 5.45
CA HIS A 63 5.84 7.06 4.85
C HIS A 63 4.75 6.81 5.90
N ARG A 64 3.51 6.81 5.43
CA ARG A 64 2.34 6.36 6.20
C ARG A 64 1.45 5.51 5.30
N PHE A 65 1.23 4.25 5.69
CA PHE A 65 0.41 3.30 4.94
C PHE A 65 -0.95 3.14 5.61
N GLU A 66 -2.02 3.44 4.86
CA GLU A 66 -3.41 3.34 5.31
C GLU A 66 -4.12 2.21 4.57
N PHE A 67 -4.71 1.28 5.32
CA PHE A 67 -5.47 0.15 4.80
C PHE A 67 -6.96 0.35 5.08
N VAL A 68 -7.69 0.91 4.12
CA VAL A 68 -9.13 1.21 4.24
C VAL A 68 -9.94 -0.06 4.01
N HIS A 69 -10.75 -0.46 4.99
CA HIS A 69 -11.49 -1.72 4.95
C HIS A 69 -12.87 -1.60 4.31
N GLY A 70 -13.49 -0.40 4.36
CA GLY A 70 -14.86 -0.18 3.91
C GLY A 70 -15.07 -0.25 2.39
N TRP A 71 -14.05 -0.01 1.57
CA TRP A 71 -14.11 -0.22 0.12
C TRP A 71 -12.83 -0.83 -0.43
N ARG A 72 -11.97 -1.31 0.47
CA ARG A 72 -10.69 -1.95 0.16
C ARG A 72 -9.79 -1.02 -0.69
N GLU A 73 -9.01 -0.20 0.01
CA GLU A 73 -7.98 0.66 -0.58
C GLU A 73 -6.72 0.64 0.28
N LEU A 74 -5.55 0.57 -0.36
CA LEU A 74 -4.27 0.90 0.26
C LEU A 74 -3.84 2.29 -0.20
N SER A 75 -3.62 3.19 0.75
CA SER A 75 -3.07 4.52 0.50
C SER A 75 -1.66 4.60 1.09
N ALA A 76 -0.65 4.81 0.24
CA ALA A 76 0.72 5.07 0.65
C ALA A 76 0.99 6.58 0.56
N HIS A 77 0.99 7.24 1.72
CA HIS A 77 1.32 8.65 1.86
C HIS A 77 2.84 8.80 2.00
N ARG A 78 3.42 9.65 1.18
CA ARG A 78 4.85 9.96 1.18
C ARG A 78 5.14 11.23 2.00
N PRO A 79 6.38 11.45 2.46
CA PRO A 79 6.75 12.63 3.26
C PRO A 79 6.45 13.96 2.57
N GLU A 80 6.48 14.00 1.23
CA GLU A 80 6.20 15.19 0.42
C GLU A 80 4.71 15.42 0.13
N ASP A 81 3.83 14.86 0.96
CA ASP A 81 2.36 14.93 0.86
C ASP A 81 1.76 14.30 -0.41
N SER A 82 2.57 13.57 -1.20
CA SER A 82 2.08 12.79 -2.33
C SER A 82 1.46 11.47 -1.85
N VAL A 83 0.39 11.02 -2.52
CA VAL A 83 -0.31 9.78 -2.15
C VAL A 83 -0.42 8.86 -3.35
N THR A 84 0.08 7.64 -3.21
CA THR A 84 -0.18 6.56 -4.15
C THR A 84 -1.32 5.70 -3.61
N ARG A 85 -2.41 5.60 -4.36
CA ARG A 85 -3.59 4.82 -3.98
C ARG A 85 -3.64 3.55 -4.79
N PHE A 86 -3.87 2.43 -4.12
CA PHE A 86 -4.12 1.13 -4.72
C PHE A 86 -5.54 0.73 -4.37
N VAL A 87 -6.31 0.38 -5.39
CA VAL A 87 -7.71 -0.02 -5.27
C VAL A 87 -7.93 -1.35 -5.98
N LEU A 88 -9.07 -1.98 -5.73
CA LEU A 88 -9.44 -3.18 -6.50
C LEU A 88 -9.50 -2.86 -8.00
N PRO A 89 -9.11 -3.79 -8.88
CA PRO A 89 -9.22 -3.60 -10.32
C PRO A 89 -10.63 -3.14 -10.73
N GLY A 90 -10.71 -2.10 -11.54
CA GLY A 90 -11.97 -1.49 -11.99
C GLY A 90 -12.59 -0.46 -11.03
N ALA A 91 -12.02 -0.26 -9.84
CA ALA A 91 -12.48 0.76 -8.91
C ALA A 91 -11.86 2.14 -9.20
N LEU A 92 -12.60 3.21 -8.92
CA LEU A 92 -12.11 4.58 -9.04
C LEU A 92 -11.38 5.00 -7.76
N ALA A 93 -10.10 5.37 -7.88
CA ALA A 93 -9.27 5.79 -6.75
C ALA A 93 -9.38 7.28 -6.38
N SER A 94 -10.13 8.06 -7.16
CA SER A 94 -10.27 9.52 -6.98
C SER A 94 -11.51 9.92 -6.16
N HIS A 95 -12.37 8.97 -5.78
CA HIS A 95 -13.62 9.26 -5.09
C HIS A 95 -13.73 8.45 -3.81
N GLN A 96 -14.08 9.13 -2.72
CA GLN A 96 -14.49 8.47 -1.48
C GLN A 96 -15.69 7.56 -1.77
N GLN A 97 -15.54 6.25 -1.53
CA GLN A 97 -16.56 5.26 -1.90
C GLN A 97 -17.55 4.94 -0.77
N ALA A 98 -17.36 5.49 0.44
CA ALA A 98 -18.31 5.39 1.54
C ALA A 98 -18.31 6.65 2.42
N PRO A 99 -19.40 7.00 3.13
CA PRO A 99 -19.50 8.26 3.91
C PRO A 99 -18.44 8.45 5.00
N TYR A 100 -17.81 7.37 5.46
CA TYR A 100 -16.70 7.38 6.40
C TYR A 100 -15.71 6.27 6.05
N SER A 101 -14.42 6.48 6.34
CA SER A 101 -13.38 5.46 6.24
C SER A 101 -13.15 4.78 7.58
N ILE A 102 -12.97 3.46 7.56
CA ILE A 102 -12.34 2.72 8.65
C ILE A 102 -11.05 2.17 8.09
N ALA A 103 -9.92 2.61 8.65
CA ALA A 103 -8.60 2.27 8.15
C ALA A 103 -7.65 1.85 9.28
N GLY A 104 -6.88 0.80 9.01
CA GLY A 104 -5.67 0.49 9.77
C GLY A 104 -4.51 1.38 9.32
N LEU A 105 -3.67 1.81 10.26
CA LEU A 105 -2.53 2.68 9.99
C LEU A 105 -1.22 1.96 10.34
N VAL A 106 -0.29 1.91 9.39
CA VAL A 106 1.09 1.46 9.61
C VAL A 106 2.03 2.62 9.32
N LYS A 107 2.73 3.11 10.35
CA LYS A 107 3.78 4.12 10.17
C LYS A 107 4.96 3.49 9.43
N GLY A 108 5.58 4.24 8.52
CA GLY A 108 6.74 3.81 7.76
C GLY A 108 7.91 3.38 8.65
N GLU A 109 8.12 4.08 9.77
CA GLU A 109 9.09 3.69 10.79
C GLU A 109 8.85 2.27 11.35
N VAL A 110 7.60 1.94 11.68
CA VAL A 110 7.23 0.63 12.20
C VAL A 110 7.41 -0.44 11.13
N PHE A 111 7.03 -0.14 9.90
CA PHE A 111 7.25 -1.02 8.76
C PHE A 111 8.74 -1.30 8.53
N ALA A 112 9.58 -0.26 8.51
CA ALA A 112 11.01 -0.41 8.27
C ALA A 112 11.70 -1.22 9.38
N ASN A 113 11.35 -0.95 10.64
CA ASN A 113 11.85 -1.72 11.78
C ASN A 113 11.42 -3.19 11.70
N LEU A 114 10.15 -3.46 11.39
CA LEU A 114 9.66 -4.82 11.22
C LEU A 114 10.44 -5.60 10.15
N MET A 115 10.68 -4.98 8.98
CA MET A 115 11.41 -5.66 7.91
C MET A 115 12.86 -5.96 8.29
N LYS A 116 13.52 -5.04 9.00
CA LYS A 116 14.87 -5.25 9.53
C LYS A 116 14.94 -6.31 10.63
N ASP A 117 13.88 -6.49 11.40
CA ASP A 117 13.84 -7.51 12.46
C ASP A 117 13.52 -8.91 11.89
N LEU A 118 12.82 -8.98 10.75
CA LEU A 118 12.45 -10.23 10.09
C LEU A 118 13.57 -10.83 9.23
N PHE A 119 14.47 -10.01 8.68
CA PHE A 119 15.50 -10.41 7.72
C PHE A 119 16.87 -9.83 8.08
#